data_AF-A0A9R0XY58-F1
#
_entry.id   AF-A0A9R0XY58-F1
#
_cell.length_a   1.000
_cell.length_b   1.000
_cell.length_c   1.000
_cell.angle_alpha   90.00
_cell.angle_beta   90.00
_cell.angle_gamma   90.00
#
_symmetry.space_group_name_H-M   'P 1'
#
loop_
_entity.id
_entity.type
_entity.pdbx_description
1 polymer ?
#
loop_
_entity_poly.entity_id
_entity_poly.type
_entity_poly.pdbx_seq_one_letter_code
_entity_poly.pdbx_strand_id
1 'polypeptide(L)'
;MVQGINETMSSYQGMDCLLLAEHNLLREAFIIAMSCLGIQQYMGMLPYLFNSLNRIWTQKEWNKKYVCTMSGLSNLFSDGKFLKMSYHVMKFCDEKLMSGIKEYGACDVFSIALLELIIPLFLRLLRCIHVLWRAEIGADLLPKAVEKAKSLSCMELDHLLEISDGLYTIDSQEIFRENETKALLEGTRQRVYNFIGLCITIKGAFPKLLESLSVGNAFTEALECMELRHLGKLIHLVVIPLVKHCPVEILEWTVNLLEPILLECEDRLHGTWFYLLYKRQPHNLLNYGNLVGEDEQINKTRYKLLLEFTRKVSDLLNALELMEKTVAPLHEDVKPICNKDTVSSQDLNSMAPPSFCSLQFQQMMCGLSI
;
A
#
# COMPACT_ATOMS: atom_id res chain seq x y z
N MET A 1 -31.80 -15.89 35.08
CA MET A 1 -30.97 -14.78 34.55
C MET A 1 -29.48 -14.99 34.78
N VAL A 2 -29.04 -15.46 35.96
CA VAL A 2 -27.61 -15.73 36.25
C VAL A 2 -27.02 -16.95 35.53
N GLN A 3 -27.82 -17.99 35.25
CA GLN A 3 -27.36 -19.22 34.59
C GLN A 3 -27.04 -19.02 33.10
N GLY A 4 -27.82 -18.19 32.40
CA GLY A 4 -27.56 -17.83 31.00
C GLY A 4 -26.31 -16.97 30.81
N ILE A 5 -25.96 -16.12 31.78
CA ILE A 5 -24.74 -15.29 31.74
C ILE A 5 -23.49 -16.17 31.85
N ASN A 6 -23.50 -17.16 32.74
CA ASN A 6 -22.36 -18.06 32.96
C ASN A 6 -22.08 -18.98 31.76
N GLU A 7 -23.11 -19.44 31.07
CA GLU A 7 -22.98 -20.23 29.83
C GLU A 7 -22.49 -19.39 28.66
N THR A 8 -22.93 -18.13 28.53
CA THR A 8 -22.29 -17.21 27.58
C THR A 8 -20.83 -16.95 27.94
N MET A 9 -20.48 -16.68 29.20
CA MET A 9 -19.09 -16.38 29.59
C MET A 9 -18.14 -17.56 29.36
N SER A 10 -18.57 -18.81 29.59
CA SER A 10 -17.76 -20.00 29.28
C SER A 10 -17.62 -20.22 27.77
N SER A 11 -18.66 -19.93 26.98
CA SER A 11 -18.58 -19.98 25.51
C SER A 11 -17.66 -18.89 24.93
N TYR A 12 -17.68 -17.68 25.50
CA TYR A 12 -16.79 -16.58 25.12
C TYR A 12 -15.33 -16.89 25.48
N GLN A 13 -15.08 -17.45 26.67
CA GLN A 13 -13.74 -17.89 27.05
C GLN A 13 -13.21 -19.03 26.17
N GLY A 14 -14.06 -20.01 25.83
CA GLY A 14 -13.70 -21.08 24.89
C GLY A 14 -13.36 -20.56 23.50
N MET A 15 -14.14 -19.59 23.01
CA MET A 15 -13.89 -18.92 21.73
C MET A 15 -12.60 -18.10 21.76
N ASP A 16 -12.31 -17.41 22.86
CA ASP A 16 -11.09 -16.62 23.00
C ASP A 16 -9.82 -17.48 22.99
N CYS A 17 -9.87 -18.66 23.62
CA CYS A 17 -8.80 -19.65 23.58
C CYS A 17 -8.59 -20.21 22.17
N LEU A 18 -9.66 -20.47 21.41
CA LEU A 18 -9.58 -20.95 20.04
C LEU A 18 -8.94 -19.92 19.11
N LEU A 19 -9.36 -18.65 19.22
CA LEU A 19 -8.80 -17.56 18.43
C LEU A 19 -7.33 -17.28 18.76
N LEU A 20 -6.92 -17.46 20.02
CA LEU A 20 -5.53 -17.40 20.42
C LEU A 20 -4.71 -18.57 19.84
N ALA A 21 -5.28 -19.77 19.81
CA ALA A 21 -4.66 -20.93 19.16
C ALA A 21 -4.50 -20.70 17.65
N GLU A 22 -5.49 -20.12 16.98
CA GLU A 22 -5.41 -19.72 15.56
C GLU A 22 -4.33 -18.66 15.30
N HIS A 23 -4.21 -17.64 16.17
CA HIS A 23 -3.11 -16.67 16.11
C HIS A 23 -1.74 -17.35 16.26
N ASN A 24 -1.60 -18.27 17.21
CA ASN A 24 -0.36 -19.03 17.38
C ASN A 24 -0.07 -19.91 16.16
N LEU A 25 -1.07 -20.58 15.59
CA LEU A 25 -0.93 -21.37 14.37
C LEU A 25 -0.48 -20.50 13.18
N LEU A 26 -1.04 -19.30 13.05
CA LEU A 26 -0.68 -18.34 12.02
C LEU A 26 0.79 -17.90 12.20
N ARG A 27 1.20 -17.59 13.42
CA ARG A 27 2.59 -17.25 13.75
C ARG A 27 3.54 -18.41 13.43
N GLU A 28 3.23 -19.63 13.87
CA GLU A 28 4.07 -20.82 13.61
C GLU A 28 4.11 -21.16 12.11
N ALA A 29 3.00 -20.97 11.39
CA ALA A 29 2.96 -21.14 9.94
C ALA A 29 3.90 -20.16 9.22
N PHE A 30 4.01 -18.90 9.66
CA PHE A 30 5.02 -17.98 9.12
C PHE A 30 6.46 -18.45 9.41
N ILE A 31 6.73 -19.05 10.57
CA ILE A 31 8.05 -19.61 10.91
C ILE A 31 8.38 -20.79 9.99
N ILE A 32 7.41 -21.68 9.79
CA ILE A 32 7.55 -22.83 8.89
C ILE A 32 7.76 -22.34 7.45
N ALA A 33 7.01 -21.33 7.01
CA ALA A 33 7.16 -20.73 5.68
C ALA A 33 8.61 -20.28 5.48
N MET A 34 9.15 -19.50 6.42
CA MET A 34 10.56 -19.07 6.36
C MET A 34 11.54 -20.23 6.29
N SER A 35 11.29 -21.31 7.03
CA SER A 35 12.13 -22.50 7.00
C SER A 35 12.07 -23.22 5.65
N CYS A 36 10.92 -23.21 4.99
CA CYS A 36 10.73 -23.82 3.66
C CYS A 36 11.34 -22.97 2.53
N LEU A 37 11.28 -21.64 2.65
CA LEU A 37 11.74 -20.70 1.63
C LEU A 37 13.26 -20.79 1.37
N GLY A 38 14.05 -21.28 2.34
CA GLY A 38 15.49 -21.51 2.17
C GLY A 38 15.90 -22.81 1.47
N ILE A 39 14.96 -23.74 1.23
CA ILE A 39 15.27 -25.11 0.80
C ILE A 39 14.36 -25.51 -0.36
N GLN A 40 14.92 -25.67 -1.56
CA GLN A 40 14.18 -25.93 -2.80
C GLN A 40 13.25 -27.16 -2.72
N GLN A 41 13.62 -28.17 -1.92
CA GLN A 41 12.82 -29.39 -1.70
C GLN A 41 11.51 -29.13 -0.94
N TYR A 42 11.42 -28.05 -0.15
CA TYR A 42 10.24 -27.71 0.64
C TYR A 42 9.35 -26.65 -0.02
N MET A 43 9.75 -26.10 -1.17
CA MET A 43 8.93 -25.14 -1.94
C MET A 43 7.56 -25.74 -2.31
N GLY A 44 7.49 -27.05 -2.54
CA GLY A 44 6.23 -27.76 -2.81
C GLY A 44 5.23 -27.76 -1.63
N MET A 45 5.67 -27.45 -0.41
CA MET A 45 4.79 -27.35 0.77
C MET A 45 4.16 -25.96 0.93
N LEU A 46 4.73 -24.93 0.29
CA LEU A 46 4.26 -23.55 0.43
C LEU A 46 2.79 -23.34 0.06
N PRO A 47 2.25 -23.95 -1.03
CA PRO A 47 0.83 -23.78 -1.35
C PRO A 47 -0.09 -24.25 -0.23
N TYR A 48 0.21 -25.38 0.41
CA TYR A 48 -0.60 -25.92 1.53
C TYR A 48 -0.56 -24.99 2.75
N LEU A 49 0.62 -24.42 3.02
CA LEU A 49 0.84 -23.50 4.12
C LEU A 49 0.12 -22.17 3.91
N PHE A 50 0.30 -21.54 2.75
CA PHE A 50 -0.37 -20.28 2.42
C PHE A 50 -1.89 -20.45 2.30
N ASN A 51 -2.36 -21.58 1.79
CA ASN A 51 -3.79 -21.88 1.79
C ASN A 51 -4.36 -21.98 3.22
N SER A 52 -3.63 -22.65 4.13
CA SER A 52 -4.01 -22.72 5.54
C SER A 52 -4.01 -21.35 6.21
N LEU A 53 -3.01 -20.51 5.91
CA LEU A 53 -2.93 -19.12 6.36
C LEU A 53 -4.09 -18.28 5.85
N ASN A 54 -4.41 -18.36 4.56
CA ASN A 54 -5.55 -17.65 3.97
C ASN A 54 -6.86 -18.06 4.62
N ARG A 55 -7.05 -19.36 4.92
CA ARG A 55 -8.23 -19.85 5.62
C ARG A 55 -8.37 -19.23 7.01
N ILE A 56 -7.30 -19.21 7.81
CA ILE A 56 -7.34 -18.59 9.14
C ILE A 56 -7.60 -17.09 9.02
N TRP A 57 -6.89 -16.41 8.12
CA TRP A 57 -7.02 -14.96 7.98
C TRP A 57 -8.39 -14.53 7.48
N THR A 58 -9.11 -15.37 6.73
CA THR A 58 -10.45 -15.09 6.20
C THR A 58 -11.58 -15.45 7.16
N GLN A 59 -11.30 -16.18 8.26
CA GLN A 59 -12.32 -16.49 9.27
C GLN A 59 -12.92 -15.20 9.86
N LYS A 60 -14.25 -15.16 9.92
CA LYS A 60 -15.01 -13.98 10.33
C LYS A 60 -14.73 -13.62 11.80
N GLU A 61 -14.62 -14.64 12.63
CA GLU A 61 -14.38 -14.57 14.07
C GLU A 61 -12.99 -14.02 14.35
N TRP A 62 -11.98 -14.53 13.64
CA TRP A 62 -10.60 -14.04 13.72
C TRP A 62 -10.50 -12.57 13.31
N ASN A 63 -11.14 -12.21 12.19
CA ASN A 63 -11.16 -10.81 11.74
C ASN A 63 -11.83 -9.88 12.74
N LYS A 64 -12.99 -10.26 13.28
CA LYS A 64 -13.67 -9.46 14.30
C LYS A 64 -12.78 -9.22 15.51
N LYS A 65 -12.02 -10.22 15.94
CA LYS A 65 -11.14 -10.12 17.10
C LYS A 65 -9.86 -9.31 16.84
N TYR A 66 -9.19 -9.53 15.72
CA TYR A 66 -7.82 -9.01 15.50
C TYR A 66 -7.71 -7.88 14.47
N VAL A 67 -8.65 -7.75 13.53
CA VAL A 67 -8.54 -6.81 12.40
C VAL A 67 -9.57 -5.69 12.48
N CYS A 68 -10.80 -6.01 12.86
CA CYS A 68 -11.91 -5.05 12.88
C CYS A 68 -11.92 -4.15 14.13
N THR A 69 -11.15 -4.47 15.17
CA THR A 69 -11.10 -3.71 16.42
C THR A 69 -9.72 -3.14 16.65
N MET A 70 -9.67 -1.95 17.25
CA MET A 70 -8.41 -1.26 17.54
C MET A 70 -7.56 -2.02 18.57
N SER A 71 -8.20 -2.62 19.57
CA SER A 71 -7.53 -3.51 20.53
C SER A 71 -7.00 -4.77 19.86
N GLY A 72 -7.73 -5.32 18.88
CA GLY A 72 -7.29 -6.44 18.06
C GLY A 72 -6.01 -6.16 17.28
N LEU A 73 -5.98 -5.05 16.55
CA LEU A 73 -4.80 -4.63 15.76
C LEU A 73 -3.61 -4.34 16.68
N SER A 74 -3.85 -3.66 17.80
CA SER A 74 -2.86 -3.39 18.84
C SER A 74 -2.24 -4.69 19.36
N ASN A 75 -3.05 -5.70 19.66
CA ASN A 75 -2.57 -7.02 20.10
C ASN A 75 -1.77 -7.75 19.01
N LEU A 76 -2.22 -7.68 17.75
CA LEU A 76 -1.57 -8.33 16.62
C LEU A 76 -0.15 -7.78 16.40
N PHE A 77 0.02 -6.46 16.39
CA PHE A 77 1.32 -5.81 16.17
C PHE A 77 2.18 -5.68 17.43
N SER A 78 1.63 -6.00 18.62
CA SER A 78 2.42 -6.19 19.84
C SER A 78 3.24 -7.48 19.81
N ASP A 79 2.82 -8.49 19.04
CA ASP A 79 3.56 -9.74 18.89
C ASP A 79 4.78 -9.51 17.99
N GLY A 80 5.91 -9.18 18.61
CA GLY A 80 7.17 -8.94 17.90
C GLY A 80 7.64 -10.13 17.06
N LYS A 81 7.30 -11.37 17.44
CA LYS A 81 7.64 -12.55 16.64
C LYS A 81 6.78 -12.64 15.39
N PHE A 82 5.48 -12.37 15.51
CA PHE A 82 4.57 -12.28 14.35
C PHE A 82 5.03 -11.18 13.38
N LEU A 83 5.30 -9.97 13.88
CA LEU A 83 5.74 -8.84 13.05
C LEU A 83 7.07 -9.13 12.34
N LYS A 84 8.04 -9.72 13.06
CA LYS A 84 9.33 -10.09 12.48
C LYS A 84 9.20 -11.18 11.43
N MET A 85 8.40 -12.21 11.69
CA MET A 85 8.27 -13.33 10.77
C MET A 85 7.46 -12.98 9.52
N SER A 86 6.40 -12.18 9.66
CA SER A 86 5.65 -11.63 8.52
C SER A 86 6.55 -10.78 7.62
N TYR A 87 7.36 -9.89 8.20
CA TYR A 87 8.38 -9.14 7.46
C TYR A 87 9.35 -10.05 6.70
N HIS A 88 9.88 -11.10 7.34
CA HIS A 88 10.85 -11.98 6.69
C HIS A 88 10.25 -12.78 5.53
N VAL A 89 9.02 -13.27 5.66
CA VAL A 89 8.33 -13.95 4.54
C VAL A 89 8.15 -12.99 3.37
N MET A 90 7.76 -11.74 3.65
CA MET A 90 7.64 -10.71 2.61
C MET A 90 8.97 -10.37 1.97
N LYS A 91 10.03 -10.18 2.77
CA LYS A 91 11.40 -9.95 2.29
C LYS A 91 11.83 -11.04 1.32
N PHE A 92 11.65 -12.30 1.70
CA PHE A 92 12.00 -13.41 0.84
C PHE A 92 11.19 -13.42 -0.46
N CYS A 93 9.87 -13.26 -0.38
CA CYS A 93 9.00 -13.28 -1.56
C CYS A 93 9.34 -12.16 -2.55
N ASP A 94 9.54 -10.94 -2.04
CA ASP A 94 9.99 -9.76 -2.77
C ASP A 94 11.34 -9.99 -3.46
N GLU A 95 12.36 -10.41 -2.72
CA GLU A 95 13.71 -10.63 -3.25
C GLU A 95 13.73 -11.74 -4.31
N LYS A 96 13.00 -12.83 -4.09
CA LYS A 96 12.87 -13.91 -5.08
C LYS A 96 12.11 -13.51 -6.32
N LEU A 97 11.05 -12.70 -6.18
CA LEU A 97 10.31 -12.20 -7.32
C LEU A 97 11.21 -11.26 -8.15
N MET A 98 11.91 -10.34 -7.48
CA MET A 98 12.84 -9.42 -8.12
C MET A 98 13.98 -10.17 -8.83
N SER A 99 14.59 -11.16 -8.19
CA SER A 99 15.66 -11.95 -8.81
C SER A 99 15.15 -12.71 -10.03
N GLY A 100 13.98 -13.35 -9.93
CA GLY A 100 13.37 -14.07 -11.05
C GLY A 100 13.11 -13.17 -12.26
N ILE A 101 12.53 -11.98 -12.03
CA ILE A 101 12.27 -11.01 -13.11
C ILE A 101 13.58 -10.54 -13.76
N LYS A 102 14.63 -10.26 -12.96
CA LYS A 102 15.93 -9.81 -13.48
C LYS A 102 16.67 -10.89 -14.28
N GLU A 103 16.63 -12.14 -13.83
CA GLU A 103 17.39 -13.24 -14.43
C GLU A 103 16.70 -13.81 -15.67
N TYR A 104 15.37 -13.92 -15.65
CA TYR A 104 14.62 -14.68 -16.66
C TYR A 104 13.61 -13.83 -17.45
N GLY A 105 13.39 -12.56 -17.08
CA GLY A 105 12.36 -11.71 -17.70
C GLY A 105 10.93 -12.21 -17.48
N ALA A 106 10.77 -13.23 -16.64
CA ALA A 106 9.53 -13.93 -16.34
C ALA A 106 9.58 -14.49 -14.90
N CYS A 107 8.41 -14.83 -14.37
CA CYS A 107 8.32 -15.42 -13.04
C CYS A 107 8.50 -16.94 -13.09
N ASP A 108 9.74 -17.42 -13.22
CA ASP A 108 10.02 -18.86 -13.20
C ASP A 108 9.91 -19.46 -11.78
N VAL A 109 9.94 -18.62 -10.75
CA VAL A 109 10.02 -19.03 -9.32
C VAL A 109 8.65 -19.12 -8.65
N PHE A 110 7.72 -18.19 -8.94
CA PHE A 110 6.36 -18.24 -8.41
C PHE A 110 5.40 -18.63 -9.52
N SER A 111 4.79 -19.81 -9.42
CA SER A 111 3.64 -20.12 -10.25
C SER A 111 2.53 -19.10 -9.99
N ILE A 112 1.70 -18.81 -10.99
CA ILE A 112 0.52 -17.95 -10.85
C ILE A 112 -0.32 -18.39 -9.64
N ALA A 113 -0.51 -19.72 -9.46
CA ALA A 113 -1.21 -20.29 -8.32
C ALA A 113 -0.59 -19.95 -6.96
N LEU A 114 0.75 -19.83 -6.87
CA LEU A 114 1.40 -19.44 -5.62
C LEU A 114 1.24 -17.94 -5.35
N LEU A 115 1.27 -17.11 -6.39
CA LEU A 115 0.99 -15.68 -6.28
C LEU A 115 -0.46 -15.42 -5.84
N GLU A 116 -1.44 -16.17 -6.36
CA GLU A 116 -2.85 -16.12 -5.94
C GLU A 116 -3.03 -16.42 -4.43
N LEU A 117 -2.13 -17.19 -3.83
CA LEU A 117 -2.14 -17.47 -2.39
C LEU A 117 -1.41 -16.41 -1.57
N ILE A 118 -0.33 -15.84 -2.09
CA ILE A 118 0.50 -14.86 -1.36
C ILE A 118 -0.13 -13.48 -1.34
N ILE A 119 -0.66 -13.02 -2.49
CA ILE A 119 -1.12 -11.64 -2.63
C ILE A 119 -2.24 -11.28 -1.63
N PRO A 120 -3.29 -12.11 -1.42
CA PRO A 120 -4.32 -11.80 -0.44
C PRO A 120 -3.78 -11.61 0.98
N LEU A 121 -2.80 -12.41 1.40
CA LEU A 121 -2.15 -12.28 2.71
C LEU A 121 -1.42 -10.92 2.82
N PHE A 122 -0.72 -10.53 1.75
CA PHE A 122 0.08 -9.30 1.72
C PHE A 122 -0.81 -8.06 1.72
N LEU A 123 -1.85 -8.03 0.87
CA LEU A 123 -2.82 -6.93 0.84
C LEU A 123 -3.53 -6.76 2.18
N ARG A 124 -3.80 -7.87 2.88
CA ARG A 124 -4.45 -7.81 4.19
C ARG A 124 -3.55 -7.28 5.28
N LEU A 125 -2.29 -7.70 5.32
CA LEU A 125 -1.32 -7.12 6.26
C LEU A 125 -1.10 -5.64 5.98
N LEU A 126 -1.05 -5.25 4.71
CA LEU A 126 -0.95 -3.86 4.29
C LEU A 126 -2.12 -3.02 4.82
N ARG A 127 -3.36 -3.50 4.66
CA ARG A 127 -4.54 -2.83 5.23
C ARG A 127 -4.44 -2.64 6.73
N CYS A 128 -4.04 -3.68 7.46
CA CYS A 128 -3.83 -3.59 8.90
C CYS A 128 -2.79 -2.50 9.23
N ILE A 129 -1.70 -2.42 8.47
CA ILE A 129 -0.66 -1.40 8.65
C ILE A 129 -1.16 0.01 8.28
N HIS A 130 -2.00 0.17 7.27
CA HIS A 130 -2.58 1.47 6.92
C HIS A 130 -3.53 1.98 8.00
N VAL A 131 -4.41 1.11 8.50
CA VAL A 131 -5.37 1.46 9.55
C VAL A 131 -4.65 1.98 10.79
N LEU A 132 -3.46 1.46 11.12
CA LEU A 132 -2.66 1.97 12.25
C LEU A 132 -2.45 3.49 12.20
N TRP A 133 -2.51 4.15 11.05
CA TRP A 133 -2.33 5.60 10.91
C TRP A 133 -3.59 6.45 11.11
N ARG A 134 -4.78 5.85 11.31
CA ARG A 134 -6.01 6.62 11.62
C ARG A 134 -5.87 7.37 12.95
N ALA A 135 -6.31 8.63 12.97
CA ALA A 135 -6.25 9.50 14.16
C ALA A 135 -7.19 9.03 15.28
N GLU A 136 -8.26 8.29 14.94
CA GLU A 136 -9.18 7.63 15.87
C GLU A 136 -8.50 6.57 16.76
N ILE A 137 -7.28 6.18 16.39
CA ILE A 137 -6.43 5.34 17.23
C ILE A 137 -5.77 6.24 18.27
N GLY A 138 -6.47 6.43 19.39
CA GLY A 138 -5.92 7.10 20.56
C GLY A 138 -4.60 6.46 20.98
N ALA A 139 -3.62 7.29 21.33
CA ALA A 139 -2.30 6.87 21.82
C ALA A 139 -2.40 5.79 22.90
N ASP A 140 -3.39 5.91 23.79
CA ASP A 140 -3.62 5.02 24.94
C ASP A 140 -4.00 3.57 24.57
N LEU A 141 -4.44 3.31 23.33
CA LEU A 141 -4.83 1.98 22.86
C LEU A 141 -3.71 1.26 22.10
N LEU A 142 -2.69 1.99 21.66
CA LEU A 142 -1.55 1.40 20.95
C LEU A 142 -0.46 0.95 21.93
N PRO A 143 0.27 -0.11 21.59
CA PRO A 143 1.48 -0.45 22.31
C PRO A 143 2.49 0.67 22.09
N LYS A 144 3.21 1.06 23.14
CA LYS A 144 4.21 2.16 23.10
C LYS A 144 5.20 2.02 21.93
N ALA A 145 5.56 0.80 21.55
CA ALA A 145 6.45 0.53 20.42
C ALA A 145 5.82 0.92 19.07
N VAL A 146 4.52 0.63 18.86
CA VAL A 146 3.78 0.99 17.63
C VAL A 146 3.47 2.48 17.60
N GLU A 147 3.14 3.07 18.75
CA GLU A 147 2.96 4.52 18.86
C GLU A 147 4.26 5.26 18.52
N LYS A 148 5.39 4.85 19.14
CA LYS A 148 6.72 5.38 18.81
C LYS A 148 7.07 5.14 17.34
N ALA A 149 6.59 4.06 16.73
CA ALA A 149 6.84 3.78 15.32
C ALA A 149 6.17 4.77 14.34
N LYS A 150 5.16 5.52 14.79
CA LYS A 150 4.59 6.64 14.03
C LYS A 150 5.47 7.89 14.03
N SER A 151 6.47 7.96 14.92
CA SER A 151 7.38 9.10 14.99
C SER A 151 8.59 8.92 14.06
N LEU A 152 9.07 10.03 13.50
CA LEU A 152 10.23 10.07 12.62
C LEU A 152 11.15 11.21 13.03
N SER A 153 12.41 10.91 13.36
CA SER A 153 13.39 11.94 13.62
C SER A 153 13.82 12.61 12.31
N CYS A 154 14.14 13.90 12.37
CA CYS A 154 14.58 14.64 11.19
C CYS A 154 15.91 14.09 10.63
N MET A 155 16.79 13.55 11.50
CA MET A 155 18.05 12.92 11.10
C MET A 155 17.83 11.58 10.38
N GLU A 156 16.92 10.74 10.88
CA GLU A 156 16.53 9.49 10.20
C GLU A 156 16.00 9.78 8.80
N LEU A 157 15.22 10.85 8.63
CA LEU A 157 14.65 11.19 7.33
C LEU A 157 15.69 11.73 6.34
N ASP A 158 16.62 12.57 6.78
CA ASP A 158 17.69 13.07 5.90
C ASP A 158 18.48 11.88 5.29
N HIS A 159 18.79 10.87 6.10
CA HIS A 159 19.43 9.65 5.64
C HIS A 159 18.54 8.83 4.67
N LEU A 160 17.23 8.73 4.94
CA LEU A 160 16.30 8.02 4.04
C LEU A 160 16.13 8.71 2.68
N LEU A 161 16.11 10.05 2.66
CA LEU A 161 15.98 10.84 1.43
C LEU A 161 17.25 10.74 0.57
N GLU A 162 18.42 10.79 1.20
CA GLU A 162 19.71 10.60 0.52
C GLU A 162 19.84 9.20 -0.11
N ILE A 163 19.28 8.17 0.53
CA ILE A 163 19.24 6.81 -0.05
C ILE A 163 18.24 6.72 -1.21
N SER A 164 17.14 7.48 -1.19
CA SER A 164 16.02 7.33 -2.13
C SER A 164 16.33 7.72 -3.59
N ASP A 165 17.43 8.43 -3.85
CA ASP A 165 17.94 8.70 -5.20
C ASP A 165 18.51 7.43 -5.88
N GLY A 166 18.68 6.33 -5.15
CA GLY A 166 19.06 5.02 -5.67
C GLY A 166 18.07 3.94 -5.26
N LEU A 167 17.68 3.10 -6.22
CA LEU A 167 16.80 1.94 -6.11
C LEU A 167 17.37 0.83 -5.19
N TYR A 168 17.66 1.15 -3.93
CA TYR A 168 18.16 0.22 -2.93
C TYR A 168 17.04 -0.15 -1.97
N THR A 169 16.67 -1.44 -1.96
CA THR A 169 15.96 -2.04 -0.84
C THR A 169 16.80 -1.81 0.39
N ILE A 170 16.24 -1.08 1.36
CA ILE A 170 16.86 -0.80 2.67
C ILE A 170 17.46 -2.10 3.21
N ASP A 171 18.79 -2.24 3.15
CA ASP A 171 19.46 -3.34 3.82
C ASP A 171 19.56 -2.96 5.30
N SER A 172 18.51 -3.42 5.97
CA SER A 172 18.12 -3.09 7.31
C SER A 172 19.08 -3.75 8.29
N GLN A 173 20.25 -3.16 8.53
CA GLN A 173 21.08 -3.55 9.68
C GLN A 173 21.50 -2.33 10.51
N GLU A 174 21.58 -1.13 9.92
CA GLU A 174 21.84 0.11 10.65
C GLU A 174 20.56 0.80 11.17
N ILE A 175 19.43 0.74 10.43
CA ILE A 175 18.15 1.35 10.85
C ILE A 175 17.51 0.62 12.04
N PHE A 176 17.82 -0.66 12.26
CA PHE A 176 17.26 -1.44 13.37
C PHE A 176 17.73 -1.01 14.76
N ARG A 177 18.67 -0.06 14.89
CA ARG A 177 19.24 0.30 16.19
C ARG A 177 18.32 1.15 17.07
N GLU A 178 17.36 1.91 16.53
CA GLU A 178 16.56 2.85 17.34
C GLU A 178 15.08 2.48 17.55
N ASN A 179 14.46 1.77 16.59
CA ASN A 179 13.08 1.28 16.71
C ASN A 179 12.79 0.08 15.77
N GLU A 180 12.97 -1.15 16.27
CA GLU A 180 12.73 -2.38 15.49
C GLU A 180 11.29 -2.45 14.94
N THR A 181 10.28 -2.08 15.73
CA THR A 181 8.87 -2.07 15.30
C THR A 181 8.64 -1.15 14.11
N LYS A 182 9.22 0.06 14.13
CA LYS A 182 9.14 1.01 13.01
C LYS A 182 9.77 0.43 11.76
N ALA A 183 10.99 -0.06 11.87
CA ALA A 183 11.71 -0.65 10.74
C ALA A 183 10.94 -1.84 10.13
N LEU A 184 10.35 -2.69 10.98
CA LEU A 184 9.51 -3.80 10.52
C LEU A 184 8.23 -3.32 9.85
N LEU A 185 7.48 -2.36 10.42
CA LEU A 185 6.24 -1.86 9.82
C LEU A 185 6.49 -1.12 8.49
N GLU A 186 7.46 -0.21 8.46
CA GLU A 186 7.83 0.52 7.24
C GLU A 186 8.39 -0.41 6.17
N GLY A 187 9.27 -1.34 6.58
CA GLY A 187 9.85 -2.35 5.69
C GLY A 187 8.78 -3.28 5.12
N THR A 188 7.84 -3.73 5.95
CA THR A 188 6.70 -4.56 5.52
C THR A 188 5.85 -3.84 4.49
N ARG A 189 5.42 -2.59 4.77
CA ARG A 189 4.65 -1.77 3.82
C ARG A 189 5.37 -1.59 2.48
N GLN A 190 6.63 -1.17 2.54
CA GLN A 190 7.47 -0.94 1.36
C GLN A 190 7.62 -2.20 0.51
N ARG A 191 7.84 -3.36 1.13
CA ARG A 191 8.02 -4.63 0.42
C ARG A 191 6.72 -5.13 -0.21
N VAL A 192 5.57 -4.93 0.45
CA VAL A 192 4.28 -5.24 -0.20
C VAL A 192 4.07 -4.36 -1.42
N TYR A 193 4.33 -3.05 -1.33
CA TYR A 193 4.26 -2.16 -2.49
C TYR A 193 5.19 -2.62 -3.62
N ASN A 194 6.45 -2.92 -3.30
CA ASN A 194 7.40 -3.38 -4.31
C ASN A 194 6.97 -4.71 -4.93
N PHE A 195 6.51 -5.67 -4.12
CA PHE A 195 6.05 -6.97 -4.60
C PHE A 195 4.87 -6.83 -5.57
N ILE A 196 3.85 -6.02 -5.24
CA ILE A 196 2.72 -5.78 -6.14
C ILE A 196 3.17 -5.01 -7.39
N GLY A 197 4.02 -4.00 -7.22
CA GLY A 197 4.66 -3.27 -8.32
C GLY A 197 5.38 -4.18 -9.31
N LEU A 198 6.14 -5.14 -8.82
CA LEU A 198 6.82 -6.15 -9.63
C LEU A 198 5.82 -7.10 -10.31
N CYS A 199 4.78 -7.54 -9.61
CA CYS A 199 3.72 -8.37 -10.20
C CYS A 199 3.02 -7.68 -11.39
N ILE A 200 2.83 -6.35 -11.35
CA ILE A 200 2.27 -5.56 -12.45
C ILE A 200 3.13 -5.68 -13.72
N THR A 201 4.45 -5.70 -13.57
CA THR A 201 5.37 -5.74 -14.71
C THR A 201 5.39 -7.10 -15.42
N ILE A 202 4.84 -8.15 -14.78
CA ILE A 202 4.75 -9.47 -15.38
C ILE A 202 3.57 -9.51 -16.35
N LYS A 203 3.88 -9.59 -17.65
CA LYS A 203 2.90 -9.62 -18.74
C LYS A 203 1.84 -10.71 -18.54
N GLY A 204 0.57 -10.32 -18.52
CA GLY A 204 -0.59 -11.23 -18.46
C GLY A 204 -0.84 -11.90 -17.11
N ALA A 205 0.01 -11.68 -16.11
CA ALA A 205 -0.20 -12.20 -14.76
C ALA A 205 -1.23 -11.34 -14.01
N PHE A 206 -1.10 -10.01 -14.14
CA PHE A 206 -1.85 -9.07 -13.32
C PHE A 206 -3.39 -9.16 -13.43
N PRO A 207 -4.01 -9.30 -14.63
CA PRO A 207 -5.47 -9.49 -14.74
C PRO A 207 -6.00 -10.77 -14.09
N LYS A 208 -5.15 -11.79 -13.91
CA LYS A 208 -5.53 -13.09 -13.31
C LYS A 208 -5.31 -13.11 -11.80
N LEU A 209 -4.30 -12.40 -11.33
CA LEU A 209 -3.81 -12.49 -9.95
C LEU A 209 -4.61 -11.65 -8.96
N LEU A 210 -5.38 -10.67 -9.44
CA LEU A 210 -5.91 -9.62 -8.59
C LEU A 210 -7.40 -9.38 -8.84
N GLU A 211 -8.19 -9.73 -7.84
CA GLU A 211 -9.53 -9.20 -7.72
C GLU A 211 -9.43 -7.68 -7.49
N SER A 212 -9.92 -6.93 -8.47
CA SER A 212 -9.95 -5.46 -8.52
C SER A 212 -10.33 -4.81 -7.19
N LEU A 213 -11.37 -5.34 -6.55
CA LEU A 213 -11.91 -4.81 -5.30
C LEU A 213 -10.95 -4.99 -4.12
N SER A 214 -10.31 -6.16 -4.00
CA SER A 214 -9.41 -6.47 -2.89
C SER A 214 -8.14 -5.62 -2.91
N VAL A 215 -7.60 -5.37 -4.11
CA VAL A 215 -6.45 -4.48 -4.32
C VAL A 215 -6.82 -3.03 -4.08
N GLY A 216 -7.93 -2.58 -4.66
CA GLY A 216 -8.40 -1.21 -4.53
C GLY A 216 -8.58 -0.85 -3.06
N ASN A 217 -9.33 -1.68 -2.34
CA ASN A 217 -9.55 -1.51 -0.90
C ASN A 217 -8.24 -1.53 -0.11
N ALA A 218 -7.23 -2.27 -0.53
CA ALA A 218 -5.97 -2.33 0.19
C ALA A 218 -5.09 -1.09 0.03
N PHE A 219 -5.19 -0.38 -1.10
CA PHE A 219 -4.42 0.84 -1.34
C PHE A 219 -5.15 2.11 -0.88
N THR A 220 -6.48 2.09 -0.85
CA THR A 220 -7.29 3.23 -0.40
C THR A 220 -7.65 3.17 1.09
N GLU A 221 -7.33 2.06 1.78
CA GLU A 221 -7.57 1.93 3.22
C GLU A 221 -6.82 3.04 3.99
N ALA A 222 -7.57 3.85 4.75
CA ALA A 222 -7.02 4.96 5.53
C ALA A 222 -6.14 5.94 4.72
N LEU A 223 -6.43 6.11 3.42
CA LEU A 223 -5.68 6.98 2.50
C LEU A 223 -5.55 8.42 3.02
N GLU A 224 -6.65 9.00 3.49
CA GLU A 224 -6.74 10.35 4.09
C GLU A 224 -5.82 10.53 5.31
N CYS A 225 -5.54 9.44 6.03
CA CYS A 225 -4.69 9.43 7.22
C CYS A 225 -3.25 9.00 6.91
N MET A 226 -2.91 8.67 5.67
CA MET A 226 -1.57 8.20 5.33
C MET A 226 -0.56 9.35 5.33
N GLU A 227 0.65 9.15 5.85
CA GLU A 227 1.69 10.18 5.77
C GLU A 227 2.19 10.41 4.33
N LEU A 228 2.63 11.64 4.01
CA LEU A 228 3.13 11.99 2.66
C LEU A 228 4.19 11.03 2.12
N ARG A 229 5.16 10.63 2.95
CA ARG A 229 6.22 9.68 2.58
C ARG A 229 5.67 8.30 2.21
N HIS A 230 4.61 7.85 2.88
CA HIS A 230 3.99 6.55 2.62
C HIS A 230 3.12 6.60 1.36
N LEU A 231 2.41 7.70 1.12
CA LEU A 231 1.65 7.92 -0.10
C LEU A 231 2.57 8.08 -1.32
N GLY A 232 3.67 8.84 -1.18
CA GLY A 232 4.69 8.96 -2.22
C GLY A 232 5.29 7.62 -2.63
N LYS A 233 5.54 6.73 -1.65
CA LYS A 233 5.98 5.34 -1.91
C LYS A 233 4.92 4.51 -2.63
N LEU A 234 3.65 4.60 -2.24
CA LEU A 234 2.55 3.92 -2.93
C LEU A 234 2.49 4.37 -4.41
N ILE A 235 2.55 5.68 -4.65
CA ILE A 235 2.56 6.24 -6.00
C ILE A 235 3.73 5.69 -6.81
N HIS A 236 4.94 5.79 -6.26
CA HIS A 236 6.16 5.47 -6.98
C HIS A 236 6.28 3.97 -7.31
N LEU A 237 5.94 3.10 -6.36
CA LEU A 237 6.20 1.66 -6.45
C LEU A 237 5.05 0.85 -7.02
N VAL A 238 3.82 1.38 -6.95
CA VAL A 238 2.62 0.65 -7.37
C VAL A 238 1.89 1.41 -8.47
N VAL A 239 1.48 2.65 -8.21
CA VAL A 239 0.60 3.39 -9.11
C VAL A 239 1.30 3.71 -10.44
N ILE A 240 2.54 4.18 -10.41
CA ILE A 240 3.31 4.45 -11.63
C ILE A 240 3.53 3.18 -12.45
N PRO A 241 4.01 2.05 -11.88
CA PRO A 241 4.09 0.79 -12.61
C PRO A 241 2.74 0.34 -13.17
N LEU A 242 1.66 0.50 -12.40
CA LEU A 242 0.30 0.16 -12.81
C LEU A 242 -0.11 0.94 -14.06
N VAL A 243 0.10 2.26 -14.04
CA VAL A 243 -0.23 3.13 -15.16
C VAL A 243 0.62 2.78 -16.40
N LYS A 244 1.92 2.57 -16.22
CA LYS A 244 2.84 2.28 -17.33
C LYS A 244 2.60 0.95 -18.03
N HIS A 245 2.10 -0.05 -17.31
CA HIS A 245 1.92 -1.41 -17.83
C HIS A 245 0.45 -1.85 -17.83
N CYS A 246 -0.48 -0.90 -17.71
CA CYS A 246 -1.91 -1.20 -17.61
C CYS A 246 -2.41 -1.90 -18.90
N PRO A 247 -2.86 -3.15 -18.82
CA PRO A 247 -3.53 -3.79 -19.93
C PRO A 247 -4.96 -3.23 -20.08
N VAL A 248 -5.46 -3.15 -21.31
CA VAL A 248 -6.77 -2.52 -21.64
C VAL A 248 -7.91 -3.18 -20.86
N GLU A 249 -7.81 -4.48 -20.61
CA GLU A 249 -8.81 -5.30 -19.92
C GLU A 249 -9.08 -4.83 -18.48
N ILE A 250 -8.15 -4.13 -17.84
CA ILE A 250 -8.30 -3.64 -16.46
C ILE A 250 -8.29 -2.12 -16.36
N LEU A 251 -8.40 -1.42 -17.51
CA LEU A 251 -8.30 0.03 -17.56
C LEU A 251 -9.37 0.71 -16.70
N GLU A 252 -10.63 0.29 -16.80
CA GLU A 252 -11.74 0.84 -16.01
C GLU A 252 -11.45 0.73 -14.50
N TRP A 253 -11.01 -0.44 -14.05
CA TRP A 253 -10.63 -0.63 -12.65
C TRP A 253 -9.43 0.23 -12.25
N THR A 254 -8.43 0.37 -13.14
CA THR A 254 -7.26 1.21 -12.88
C THR A 254 -7.67 2.67 -12.70
N VAL A 255 -8.59 3.17 -13.53
CA VAL A 255 -9.17 4.50 -13.42
C VAL A 255 -9.89 4.68 -12.08
N ASN A 256 -10.72 3.71 -11.68
CA ASN A 256 -11.44 3.75 -10.40
C ASN A 256 -10.49 3.75 -9.19
N LEU A 257 -9.31 3.13 -9.29
CA LEU A 257 -8.28 3.19 -8.26
C LEU A 257 -7.54 4.54 -8.25
N LEU A 258 -7.29 5.12 -9.43
CA LEU A 258 -6.54 6.36 -9.58
C LEU A 258 -7.31 7.57 -9.02
N GLU A 259 -8.62 7.63 -9.24
CA GLU A 259 -9.46 8.76 -8.82
C GLU A 259 -9.29 9.16 -7.34
N PRO A 260 -9.50 8.27 -6.34
CA PRO A 260 -9.34 8.64 -4.93
C PRO A 260 -7.89 9.00 -4.58
N ILE A 261 -6.89 8.41 -5.25
CA ILE A 261 -5.47 8.72 -5.02
C ILE A 261 -5.13 10.11 -5.55
N LEU A 262 -5.61 10.46 -6.75
CA LEU A 262 -5.37 11.76 -7.38
C LEU A 262 -6.07 12.89 -6.61
N LEU A 263 -7.31 12.67 -6.17
CA LEU A 263 -8.04 13.62 -5.32
C LEU A 263 -7.27 13.91 -4.02
N GLU A 264 -6.75 12.88 -3.36
CA GLU A 264 -5.94 13.05 -2.15
C GLU A 264 -4.62 13.79 -2.43
N CYS A 265 -3.99 13.53 -3.58
CA CYS A 265 -2.78 14.25 -3.99
C CYS A 265 -3.07 15.73 -4.25
N GLU A 266 -4.18 16.03 -4.94
CA GLU A 266 -4.62 17.39 -5.25
C GLU A 266 -4.90 18.16 -3.96
N ASP A 267 -5.73 17.63 -3.07
CA ASP A 267 -6.11 18.29 -1.82
C ASP A 267 -4.87 18.63 -0.97
N ARG A 268 -3.97 17.64 -0.80
CA ARG A 268 -2.73 17.83 -0.04
C ARG A 268 -1.81 18.85 -0.68
N LEU A 269 -1.54 18.75 -1.99
CA LEU A 269 -0.60 19.65 -2.65
C LEU A 269 -1.15 21.08 -2.73
N HIS A 270 -2.41 21.23 -3.14
CA HIS A 270 -3.07 22.52 -3.23
C HIS A 270 -3.09 23.21 -1.87
N GLY A 271 -3.57 22.52 -0.82
CA GLY A 271 -3.59 23.05 0.54
C GLY A 271 -2.19 23.44 1.01
N THR A 272 -1.18 22.59 0.81
CA THR A 272 0.17 22.89 1.30
C THR A 272 0.82 24.07 0.61
N TRP A 273 0.87 24.02 -0.72
CA TRP A 273 1.57 25.03 -1.50
C TRP A 273 0.88 26.38 -1.38
N PHE A 274 -0.46 26.40 -1.31
CA PHE A 274 -1.21 27.62 -1.05
C PHE A 274 -0.80 28.27 0.28
N TYR A 275 -0.79 27.52 1.38
CA TYR A 275 -0.40 28.06 2.69
C TYR A 275 1.09 28.49 2.72
N LEU A 276 1.98 27.71 2.10
CA LEU A 276 3.40 28.04 2.08
C LEU A 276 3.67 29.32 1.28
N LEU A 277 3.07 29.47 0.09
CA LEU A 277 3.28 30.61 -0.79
C LEU A 277 2.61 31.89 -0.25
N TYR A 278 1.38 31.79 0.26
CA TYR A 278 0.60 32.96 0.65
C TYR A 278 0.68 33.31 2.13
N LYS A 279 0.77 32.32 3.02
CA LYS A 279 0.83 32.54 4.48
C LYS A 279 2.24 32.44 5.05
N ARG A 280 3.24 32.05 4.24
CA ARG A 280 4.64 31.80 4.66
C ARG A 280 4.75 30.90 5.90
N GLN A 281 3.76 30.03 6.08
CA GLN A 281 3.69 29.11 7.20
C GLN A 281 3.35 27.73 6.65
N PRO A 282 3.98 26.66 7.16
CA PRO A 282 3.58 25.31 6.82
C PRO A 282 2.15 25.08 7.30
N HIS A 283 1.30 24.53 6.44
CA HIS A 283 -0.05 24.16 6.83
C HIS A 283 0.00 22.98 7.81
N ASN A 284 -0.64 23.11 8.96
CA ASN A 284 -0.74 22.04 9.96
C ASN A 284 -1.67 20.88 9.54
N LEU A 285 -2.39 20.99 8.41
CA LEU A 285 -3.34 19.95 7.98
C LEU A 285 -2.71 18.76 7.25
N LEU A 286 -1.42 18.80 6.91
CA LEU A 286 -0.80 17.64 6.30
C LEU A 286 -0.34 16.63 7.33
N ASN A 287 -0.58 15.38 7.00
CA ASN A 287 0.05 14.29 7.70
C ASN A 287 1.52 14.14 7.28
N TYR A 288 2.36 15.07 7.74
CA TYR A 288 3.83 14.96 7.65
C TYR A 288 4.38 13.85 8.56
N GLY A 289 3.54 13.25 9.41
CA GLY A 289 3.93 12.37 10.49
C GLY A 289 4.41 13.13 11.73
N ASN A 290 4.61 12.39 12.81
CA ASN A 290 5.10 12.94 14.07
C ASN A 290 6.63 13.16 13.99
N LEU A 291 7.03 14.31 13.46
CA LEU A 291 8.45 14.68 13.32
C LEU A 291 9.07 15.06 14.67
N VAL A 292 10.27 14.55 14.94
CA VAL A 292 11.06 14.82 16.15
C VAL A 292 12.35 15.56 15.77
N GLY A 293 12.57 16.73 16.35
CA GLY A 293 13.75 17.58 16.08
C GLY A 293 13.55 19.01 16.58
N GLU A 294 14.51 19.89 16.34
CA GLU A 294 14.35 21.34 16.58
C GLU A 294 13.40 21.95 15.54
N ASP A 295 12.70 23.04 15.90
CA ASP A 295 11.67 23.66 15.05
C ASP A 295 12.18 24.02 13.64
N GLU A 296 13.40 24.54 13.54
CA GLU A 296 14.04 24.87 12.26
C GLU A 296 14.26 23.60 11.41
N GLN A 297 14.75 22.53 12.05
CA GLN A 297 14.99 21.26 11.38
C GLN A 297 13.68 20.62 10.92
N ILE A 298 12.65 20.60 11.78
CA ILE A 298 11.33 20.10 11.44
C ILE A 298 10.76 20.84 10.23
N ASN A 299 10.86 22.17 10.18
CA ASN A 299 10.36 22.96 9.05
C ASN A 299 11.12 22.67 7.75
N LYS A 300 12.45 22.57 7.82
CA LYS A 300 13.29 22.16 6.68
C LYS A 300 12.89 20.76 6.17
N THR A 301 12.67 19.83 7.09
CA THR A 301 12.28 18.45 6.79
C THR A 301 10.88 18.38 6.17
N ARG A 302 9.90 19.14 6.67
CA ARG A 302 8.56 19.26 6.04
C ARG A 302 8.65 19.75 4.60
N TYR A 303 9.47 20.76 4.34
CA TYR A 303 9.66 21.30 3.00
C TYR A 303 10.29 20.27 2.05
N LYS A 304 11.30 19.52 2.51
CA LYS A 304 11.90 18.42 1.72
C LYS A 304 10.87 17.35 1.36
N LEU A 305 10.06 16.91 2.32
CA LEU A 305 8.99 15.93 2.08
C LEU A 305 7.96 16.43 1.06
N LEU A 306 7.56 17.69 1.15
CA LEU A 306 6.63 18.30 0.21
C LEU A 306 7.20 18.31 -1.21
N LEU A 307 8.46 18.72 -1.37
CA LEU A 307 9.13 18.74 -2.67
C LEU A 307 9.24 17.33 -3.26
N GLU A 308 9.66 16.35 -2.46
CA GLU A 308 9.75 14.96 -2.92
C GLU A 308 8.38 14.43 -3.34
N PHE A 309 7.34 14.66 -2.52
CA PHE A 309 5.98 14.24 -2.84
C PHE A 309 5.47 14.92 -4.13
N THR A 310 5.71 16.22 -4.29
CA THR A 310 5.40 16.98 -5.51
C THR A 310 6.07 16.34 -6.74
N ARG A 311 7.35 15.96 -6.65
CA ARG A 311 8.04 15.25 -7.74
C ARG A 311 7.39 13.90 -8.06
N LYS A 312 7.06 13.08 -7.05
CA LYS A 312 6.40 11.79 -7.27
C LYS A 312 5.03 11.93 -7.93
N VAL A 313 4.26 12.96 -7.57
CA VAL A 313 2.98 13.25 -8.23
C VAL A 313 3.22 13.72 -9.67
N SER A 314 4.22 14.57 -9.92
CA SER A 314 4.60 14.96 -11.29
C SER A 314 4.98 13.76 -12.14
N ASP A 315 5.75 12.80 -11.60
CA ASP A 315 6.11 11.55 -12.30
C ASP A 315 4.88 10.72 -12.65
N LEU A 316 3.87 10.70 -11.77
CA LEU A 316 2.58 10.04 -12.02
C LEU A 316 1.81 10.72 -13.15
N LEU A 317 1.73 12.06 -13.15
CA LEU A 317 1.06 12.81 -14.23
C LEU A 317 1.71 12.54 -15.59
N ASN A 318 3.03 12.50 -15.64
CA ASN A 318 3.77 12.15 -16.86
C ASN A 318 3.47 10.72 -17.33
N ALA A 319 3.31 9.77 -16.39
CA ALA A 319 2.92 8.40 -16.73
C ALA A 319 1.48 8.31 -17.26
N LEU A 320 0.56 9.10 -16.71
CA LEU A 320 -0.84 9.16 -17.15
C LEU A 320 -0.97 9.75 -18.56
N GLU A 321 -0.21 10.80 -18.88
CA GLU A 321 -0.18 11.37 -20.24
C GLU A 321 0.28 10.33 -21.28
N LEU A 322 1.25 9.48 -20.92
CA LEU A 322 1.71 8.39 -21.79
C LEU A 322 0.64 7.29 -21.96
N MET A 323 -0.06 6.93 -20.87
CA MET A 323 -1.18 5.99 -20.93
C MET A 323 -2.28 6.50 -21.87
N GLU A 324 -2.68 7.76 -21.74
CA GLU A 324 -3.72 8.37 -22.58
C GLU A 324 -3.37 8.29 -24.08
N LYS A 325 -2.12 8.60 -24.44
CA LYS A 325 -1.61 8.48 -25.82
C LYS A 325 -1.60 7.04 -26.34
N THR A 326 -1.45 6.06 -25.46
CA THR A 326 -1.42 4.63 -25.83
C THR A 326 -2.84 4.06 -25.99
N VAL A 327 -3.79 4.57 -25.22
CA VAL A 327 -5.19 4.13 -25.23
C VAL A 327 -6.03 4.84 -26.30
N ALA A 328 -5.72 6.10 -26.62
CA ALA A 328 -6.46 6.89 -27.62
C ALA A 328 -6.60 6.21 -29.01
N PRO A 329 -5.58 5.56 -29.59
CA PRO A 329 -5.70 4.88 -30.88
C PRO A 329 -6.61 3.64 -30.84
N LEU A 330 -6.79 3.00 -29.68
CA LEU A 330 -7.59 1.78 -29.53
C LEU A 330 -9.10 2.07 -29.51
N HIS A 331 -9.49 3.31 -29.23
CA HIS A 331 -10.89 3.74 -29.28
C HIS A 331 -11.37 4.09 -30.70
N GLU A 332 -10.47 4.33 -31.66
CA GLU A 332 -10.84 4.67 -33.06
C GLU A 332 -11.18 3.43 -33.91
N ASP A 333 -10.78 2.21 -33.50
CA ASP A 333 -11.06 0.98 -34.26
C ASP A 333 -12.44 0.36 -33.99
N VAL A 334 -13.25 0.95 -33.11
CA VAL A 334 -14.68 0.60 -32.99
C VAL A 334 -15.47 1.41 -34.02
N LYS A 335 -15.45 0.97 -35.28
CA LYS A 335 -16.42 1.46 -36.29
C LYS A 335 -17.85 1.21 -35.78
N PRO A 336 -18.71 2.24 -35.66
CA PRO A 336 -20.11 2.00 -35.42
C PRO A 336 -20.72 1.42 -36.69
N ILE A 337 -20.96 0.11 -36.69
CA ILE A 337 -21.99 -0.46 -37.55
C ILE A 337 -23.32 -0.03 -36.92
N CYS A 338 -23.94 1.01 -37.46
CA CYS A 338 -25.33 0.99 -37.95
C CYS A 338 -25.93 2.41 -38.09
N ASN A 339 -26.45 2.65 -39.30
CA ASN A 339 -27.53 3.53 -39.71
C ASN A 339 -27.46 5.04 -39.41
N LYS A 340 -27.33 5.77 -40.52
CA LYS A 340 -27.84 7.13 -40.69
C LYS A 340 -29.27 7.19 -40.18
N ASP A 341 -29.50 7.95 -39.11
CA ASP A 341 -30.58 8.94 -39.03
C ASP A 341 -30.22 9.98 -37.95
N THR A 342 -30.15 11.23 -38.42
CA THR A 342 -30.14 12.52 -37.72
C THR A 342 -30.16 12.54 -36.18
N VAL A 343 -29.03 12.92 -35.56
CA VAL A 343 -29.00 13.58 -34.25
C VAL A 343 -28.03 14.77 -34.28
N SER A 344 -28.50 15.89 -33.73
CA SER A 344 -27.90 17.23 -33.69
C SER A 344 -26.52 17.29 -33.04
N SER A 345 -25.64 18.12 -33.58
CA SER A 345 -24.26 18.36 -33.16
C SER A 345 -24.09 19.12 -31.83
N GLN A 346 -25.00 18.93 -30.87
CA GLN A 346 -24.93 19.56 -29.54
C GLN A 346 -24.79 18.57 -28.37
N ASP A 347 -24.93 17.27 -28.62
CA ASP A 347 -24.88 16.24 -27.56
C ASP A 347 -23.55 15.47 -27.47
N LEU A 348 -22.55 15.76 -28.31
CA LEU A 348 -21.24 15.07 -28.25
C LEU A 348 -20.26 15.66 -27.22
N ASN A 349 -20.52 16.85 -26.69
CA ASN A 349 -19.65 17.47 -25.68
C ASN A 349 -19.97 17.01 -24.24
N SER A 350 -20.99 16.18 -24.04
CA SER A 350 -21.35 15.65 -22.70
C SER A 350 -20.81 14.25 -22.41
N MET A 351 -20.05 13.65 -23.33
CA MET A 351 -19.49 12.29 -23.18
C MET A 351 -17.95 12.24 -23.14
N ALA A 352 -17.27 13.39 -23.18
CA ALA A 352 -15.85 13.42 -22.88
C ALA A 352 -15.67 13.19 -21.35
N PRO A 353 -14.90 12.18 -20.91
CA PRO A 353 -14.52 12.10 -19.51
C PRO A 353 -13.82 13.41 -19.13
N PRO A 354 -14.07 13.98 -17.93
CA PRO A 354 -13.31 15.14 -17.49
C PRO A 354 -11.83 14.77 -17.56
N SER A 355 -11.00 15.64 -18.14
CA SER A 355 -9.56 15.43 -18.23
C SER A 355 -9.04 14.98 -16.87
N PHE A 356 -8.24 13.91 -16.84
CA PHE A 356 -7.78 13.21 -15.62
C PHE A 356 -7.09 14.12 -14.58
N CYS A 357 -6.75 15.34 -14.95
CA CYS A 357 -6.40 16.41 -14.05
C CYS A 357 -7.17 17.67 -14.42
N SER A 358 -7.62 18.41 -13.40
CA SER A 358 -8.02 19.79 -13.61
C SER A 358 -6.85 20.55 -14.26
N LEU A 359 -7.11 21.31 -15.32
CA LEU A 359 -6.10 22.16 -15.99
C LEU A 359 -5.33 23.04 -14.99
N GLN A 360 -5.97 23.40 -13.87
CA GLN A 360 -5.34 24.14 -12.76
C GLN A 360 -4.28 23.34 -12.01
N PHE A 361 -4.48 22.04 -11.78
CA PHE A 361 -3.49 21.19 -11.11
C PHE A 361 -2.24 20.98 -11.96
N GLN A 362 -2.40 20.71 -13.26
CA GLN A 362 -1.27 20.64 -14.20
C GLN A 362 -0.52 21.97 -14.30
N GLN A 363 -1.24 23.11 -14.37
CA GLN A 363 -0.61 24.44 -14.40
C GLN A 363 0.16 24.77 -13.12
N MET A 364 -0.35 24.35 -11.94
CA MET A 364 0.34 24.54 -10.67
C MET A 364 1.63 23.71 -10.58
N MET A 365 1.61 22.48 -11.09
CA MET A 365 2.75 21.56 -11.06
C MET A 365 3.84 21.93 -12.09
N CYS A 366 3.47 22.37 -13.30
CA CYS A 366 4.43 22.86 -14.29
C CYS A 366 5.21 24.10 -13.82
N GLY A 367 4.65 24.91 -12.92
CA GLY A 367 5.35 26.05 -12.32
C GLY A 367 6.36 25.68 -11.21
N LEU A 368 6.31 24.45 -10.69
CA LEU A 368 7.16 23.95 -9.61
C LEU A 368 8.28 23.02 -10.11
N SER A 369 8.26 22.62 -11.38
CA SER A 369 9.36 21.90 -12.05
C SER A 369 10.46 22.86 -12.48
N ILE A 370 11.30 23.30 -11.53
CA ILE A 370 12.62 23.92 -11.79
C ILE A 370 13.68 23.18 -10.99
#